data_AF-A0A4Q7ZTW0-F1
#
_entry.id   AF-A0A4Q7ZTW0-F1
#
_cell.length_a   1.000
_cell.length_b   1.000
_cell.length_c   1.000
_cell.angle_alpha   90.00
_cell.angle_beta   90.00
_cell.angle_gamma   90.00
#
_symmetry.space_group_name_H-M   'P 1'
#
loop_
_entity.id
_entity.type
_entity.pdbx_description
1 polymer ?
#
loop_
_entity_poly.entity_id
_entity_poly.type
_entity_poly.pdbx_seq_one_letter_code
_entity_poly.pdbx_strand_id
1 'polypeptide(L)' 'MTVVLPDSGHTAERPSWDCRACGRPWPCDAAREGLRGEMDPVALAIYMWVNLEEAVRDLPPGPALELFERFIRWTR' A
#
# COMPACT_ATOMS: atom_id res chain seq x y z
N MET A 1 -19.28 -12.72 1.69
CA MET A 1 -18.96 -11.86 2.86
C MET A 1 -18.30 -10.61 2.32
N THR A 2 -19.05 -9.52 2.22
CA THR A 2 -18.49 -8.23 1.79
C THR A 2 -17.80 -7.65 3.00
N VAL A 3 -16.47 -7.61 2.98
CA VAL A 3 -15.71 -6.89 4.00
C VAL A 3 -15.93 -5.41 3.73
N VAL A 4 -16.75 -4.76 4.56
CA VAL A 4 -16.81 -3.30 4.64
C VAL A 4 -15.65 -2.91 5.55
N LEU A 5 -14.53 -2.54 4.94
CA LEU A 5 -13.43 -1.88 5.64
C LEU A 5 -13.97 -0.51 6.11
N PRO A 6 -13.72 -0.06 7.34
CA PRO A 6 -13.95 1.33 7.67
C PRO A 6 -13.20 2.20 6.65
N ASP A 7 -13.91 3.12 6.00
CA ASP A 7 -13.40 4.07 5.02
C ASP A 7 -12.27 4.92 5.63
N SER A 8 -11.05 4.39 5.65
CA SER A 8 -9.90 5.28 5.58
C SER A 8 -9.88 5.93 4.19
N GLY A 9 -10.55 5.37 3.17
CA GLY A 9 -10.68 5.96 1.82
C GLY A 9 -9.34 6.07 1.06
N HIS A 10 -8.23 5.84 1.75
CA HIS A 10 -6.89 5.93 1.24
C HIS A 10 -6.49 4.64 0.52
N THR A 11 -7.04 4.45 -0.67
CA THR A 11 -6.77 3.32 -1.58
C THR A 11 -5.77 3.71 -2.66
N ALA A 12 -5.07 2.72 -3.22
CA ALA A 12 -4.16 2.92 -4.35
C ALA A 12 -4.93 3.24 -5.63
N GLU A 13 -4.49 4.27 -6.36
CA GLU A 13 -4.89 4.55 -7.73
C GLU A 13 -3.82 4.04 -8.68
N ARG A 14 -4.15 3.01 -9.47
CA ARG A 14 -3.26 2.50 -10.51
C ARG A 14 -3.47 3.30 -11.82
N PRO A 15 -2.41 3.57 -12.62
CA PRO A 15 -1.04 3.07 -12.46
C PRO A 15 -0.09 4.04 -11.72
N SER A 16 -0.55 5.19 -11.25
CA SER A 16 0.33 6.16 -10.56
C SER A 16 0.79 5.67 -9.18
N TRP A 17 0.04 4.74 -8.59
CA TRP A 17 0.19 4.31 -7.20
C TRP A 17 0.03 5.46 -6.21
N ASP A 18 -0.68 6.52 -6.58
CA ASP A 18 -1.04 7.59 -5.67
C ASP A 18 -2.29 7.22 -4.88
N CYS A 19 -2.46 7.84 -3.73
CA CYS A 19 -3.60 7.60 -2.88
C CYS A 19 -4.81 8.36 -3.41
N ARG A 20 -5.90 7.64 -3.74
CA ARG A 20 -7.14 8.23 -4.27
C ARG A 20 -7.71 9.36 -3.40
N ALA A 21 -7.59 9.25 -2.08
CA ALA A 21 -8.14 10.24 -1.15
C ALA A 21 -7.30 11.50 -0.96
N CYS A 22 -5.97 11.43 -1.08
CA CYS A 22 -5.10 12.57 -0.73
C CYS A 22 -4.00 12.91 -1.76
N GLY A 23 -3.89 12.16 -2.84
CA GLY A 23 -2.91 12.38 -3.92
C GLY A 23 -1.45 12.12 -3.54
N ARG A 24 -1.15 11.69 -2.29
CA ARG A 24 0.20 11.31 -1.87
C ARG A 24 0.56 9.90 -2.35
N PRO A 25 1.85 9.55 -2.45
CA PRO A 25 2.25 8.18 -2.76
C PRO A 25 1.59 7.17 -1.83
N TRP A 26 0.82 6.24 -2.38
CA TRP A 26 0.22 5.15 -1.61
C TRP A 26 1.25 4.04 -1.37
N PRO A 27 1.32 3.42 -0.18
CA PRO A 27 0.51 3.68 1.00
C PRO A 27 0.98 4.94 1.74
N CYS A 28 0.07 5.91 1.86
CA CYS A 28 0.26 7.11 2.68
C CYS A 28 0.01 6.80 4.16
N ASP A 29 0.37 7.71 5.08
CA ASP A 29 0.31 7.45 6.53
C ASP A 29 -1.05 6.94 7.01
N ALA A 30 -2.15 7.55 6.56
CA ALA A 30 -3.50 7.12 6.90
C ALA A 30 -3.86 5.72 6.33
N ALA A 31 -3.37 5.37 5.13
CA ALA A 31 -3.50 4.02 4.61
C ALA A 31 -2.71 3.01 5.45
N ARG A 32 -1.49 3.37 5.87
CA ARG A 32 -0.65 2.50 6.72
C ARG A 32 -1.30 2.24 8.07
N GLU A 33 -1.85 3.27 8.70
CA GLU A 33 -2.57 3.17 9.96
C GLU A 33 -3.83 2.30 9.83
N GLY A 34 -4.65 2.54 8.80
CA GLY A 34 -5.84 1.72 8.52
C GLY A 34 -5.48 0.25 8.31
N LEU A 35 -4.50 -0.03 7.45
CA LEU A 35 -4.07 -1.38 7.14
C LEU A 35 -3.47 -2.12 8.37
N ARG A 36 -2.73 -1.43 9.24
CA ARG A 36 -2.25 -2.00 10.52
C ARG A 36 -3.37 -2.28 11.51
N GLY A 37 -4.45 -1.49 11.47
CA GLY A 37 -5.63 -1.71 12.32
C GLY A 37 -6.50 -2.87 11.84
N GLU A 38 -6.46 -3.17 10.53
CA GLU A 38 -7.32 -4.17 9.90
C GLU A 38 -6.67 -5.56 9.77
N MET A 39 -5.33 -5.62 9.66
CA MET A 39 -4.60 -6.86 9.35
C MET A 39 -3.60 -7.20 10.45
N ASP A 40 -3.41 -8.50 10.70
CA ASP A 40 -2.25 -8.94 11.47
C ASP A 40 -0.94 -8.69 10.69
N PRO A 41 0.23 -8.62 11.36
CA PRO A 41 1.49 -8.27 10.70
C PRO A 41 1.89 -9.20 9.54
N VAL A 42 1.54 -10.48 9.60
CA VAL A 42 1.89 -11.45 8.54
C VAL A 42 0.99 -11.22 7.32
N ALA A 43 -0.33 -11.10 7.53
CA ALA A 43 -1.27 -10.78 6.47
C ALA A 43 -0.95 -9.43 5.80
N LEU A 44 -0.58 -8.43 6.59
CA LEU A 44 -0.16 -7.11 6.09
C LEU A 44 1.08 -7.19 5.20
N ALA A 45 2.11 -7.93 5.63
CA ALA A 45 3.33 -8.09 4.86
C ALA A 45 3.06 -8.80 3.52
N ILE A 46 2.22 -9.84 3.51
CA ILE A 46 1.83 -10.55 2.28
C ILE A 46 1.02 -9.63 1.36
N TYR A 47 0.05 -8.90 1.90
CA TYR A 47 -0.77 -7.96 1.13
C TYR A 47 0.09 -6.86 0.49
N MET A 48 1.06 -6.31 1.22
CA MET A 48 1.99 -5.32 0.68
C MET A 48 2.98 -5.90 -0.34
N TRP A 49 3.38 -7.16 -0.20
CA TRP A 49 4.23 -7.82 -1.20
C TRP A 49 3.52 -7.95 -2.55
N VAL A 50 2.26 -8.37 -2.56
CA VAL A 50 1.46 -8.44 -3.80
C VAL A 50 1.33 -7.06 -4.45
N ASN A 51 1.10 -6.01 -3.64
CA ASN A 51 1.03 -4.64 -4.15
C ASN A 51 2.39 -4.15 -4.68
N LEU A 52 3.51 -4.49 -4.03
CA LEU A 52 4.85 -4.19 -4.52
C LEU A 52 5.08 -4.79 -5.92
N GLU A 53 4.72 -6.06 -6.13
CA GLU A 53 4.89 -6.72 -7.42
C GLU A 53 4.10 -6.03 -8.53
N GLU A 54 2.87 -5.61 -8.25
CA GLU A 54 2.05 -4.84 -9.19
C GLU A 54 2.66 -3.44 -9.45
N ALA A 55 3.14 -2.76 -8.41
CA ALA A 55 3.76 -1.44 -8.51
C ALA A 55 5.04 -1.44 -9.36
N VAL A 56 5.85 -2.50 -9.27
CA VAL A 56 7.03 -2.69 -10.11
C VAL A 56 6.67 -2.78 -11.60
N ARG A 57 5.48 -3.30 -11.94
CA ARG A 57 5.02 -3.39 -13.33
C ARG A 57 4.44 -2.09 -13.87
N ASP A 58 3.78 -1.31 -13.00
CA ASP A 58 3.08 -0.09 -13.40
C ASP A 58 3.99 1.15 -13.42
N LEU A 59 4.92 1.25 -12.46
CA LEU A 59 5.79 2.42 -12.30
C LEU A 59 7.00 2.37 -13.24
N PRO A 60 7.53 3.53 -13.66
CA PRO A 60 8.80 3.54 -14.37
C PRO A 60 9.91 2.89 -13.51
N PRO A 61 10.91 2.25 -14.13
CA PRO A 61 12.02 1.65 -13.40
C PRO A 61 12.67 2.65 -12.45
N GLY A 62 12.86 2.23 -11.20
CA GLY A 62 13.44 3.04 -10.13
C GLY A 62 14.25 2.20 -9.15
N PRO A 63 14.87 2.81 -8.13
CA PRO A 63 15.66 2.09 -7.16
C PRO A 63 14.80 1.08 -6.38
N ALA A 64 15.19 -0.19 -6.39
CA ALA A 64 14.46 -1.26 -5.68
C ALA A 64 14.30 -0.97 -4.17
N LEU A 65 15.28 -0.27 -3.58
CA LEU A 65 15.22 0.14 -2.18
C LEU A 65 14.05 1.09 -1.89
N GLU A 66 13.74 2.03 -2.78
CA GLU A 66 12.64 2.98 -2.57
C GLU A 66 11.28 2.28 -2.52
N LEU A 67 11.06 1.31 -3.41
CA LEU A 67 9.82 0.52 -3.41
C LEU A 67 9.76 -0.41 -2.19
N PHE A 68 10.88 -1.02 -1.78
CA PHE A 68 10.93 -1.81 -0.56
C PHE A 68 10.61 -0.97 0.69
N GLU A 69 11.18 0.23 0.80
CA GLU A 69 10.90 1.14 1.93
C GLU A 69 9.44 1.60 1.94
N ARG A 70 8.88 1.88 0.76
CA ARG A 70 7.51 2.34 0.59
C ARG A 70 6.47 1.26 0.94
N PHE A 71 6.67 0.02 0.48
CA PHE A 71 5.67 -1.04 0.61
C PHE A 71 5.94 -1.97 1.80
N ILE A 72 7.19 -2.34 2.09
CA ILE A 72 7.51 -3.44 3.01
C ILE A 72 8.08 -2.98 4.35
N ARG A 73 8.96 -1.96 4.37
CA ARG A 73 9.71 -1.60 5.60
C ARG A 73 8.82 -1.31 6.81
N TRP A 74 7.63 -0.78 6.58
CA TRP A 74 6.69 -0.44 7.64
C TRP A 74 5.71 -1.57 7.98
N THR A 75 5.77 -2.76 7.40
CA THR A 75 4.80 -3.84 7.76
C THR A 75 5.21 -4.61 9.01
N ARG A 76 6.33 -4.25 9.62
CA ARG A 76 6.86 -4.84 10.86
C ARG A 76 6.40 -4.08 12.10
#